data_AF-A0A0J0YET3-F1
#
_entry.id   AF-A0A0J0YET3-F1
#
_cell.length_a   1.000
_cell.length_b   1.000
_cell.length_c   1.000
_cell.angle_alpha   90.00
_cell.angle_beta   90.00
_cell.angle_gamma   90.00
#
_symmetry.space_group_name_H-M   'P 1'
#
loop_
_entity.id
_entity.type
_entity.pdbx_description
1 polymer ?
#
loop_
_entity_poly.entity_id
_entity_poly.type
_entity_poly.pdbx_seq_one_letter_code
_entity_poly.pdbx_strand_id
1 'polypeptide(L)'
;MKNIKNIPPIIIESKCITSTLDYKWNDRVIEKLLDPLQTNEELEITLNRLNQKASLALAAALLEWVYWRFKKHTILFDDLMQRIESLWCSIENHENTKPLIFDPNLKYLAYGYVKGPIWVALVHVKMIDMKYRKGSDLLQSELVGLVLLVRHITPKKKAFDSWFMNSLFELTSLFPLENHQTKHSEMTPYDFTTEPVICREFFFNPNFKYSDATSRLALREFISNIDLIKNKFCLAKKELATA
;
A
#
# COMPACT_ATOMS: atom_id res chain seq x y z
N MET A 1 8.49 -17.69 -7.50
CA MET A 1 8.16 -16.32 -7.08
C MET A 1 8.36 -15.37 -8.25
N LYS A 2 7.30 -14.91 -8.92
CA LYS A 2 7.38 -14.19 -10.22
C LYS A 2 6.97 -12.70 -10.20
N ASN A 3 6.18 -12.25 -9.23
CA ASN A 3 5.52 -10.93 -9.27
C ASN A 3 6.44 -9.72 -9.04
N ILE A 4 7.13 -9.65 -7.91
CA ILE A 4 7.96 -8.49 -7.54
C ILE A 4 9.43 -8.74 -7.88
N LYS A 5 9.69 -9.10 -9.15
CA LYS A 5 11.04 -9.32 -9.69
C LYS A 5 11.62 -8.07 -10.36
N ASN A 6 10.78 -7.37 -11.12
CA ASN A 6 11.19 -6.24 -11.93
C ASN A 6 11.02 -4.96 -11.12
N ILE A 7 12.13 -4.24 -10.97
CA ILE A 7 12.13 -2.94 -10.30
C ILE A 7 11.39 -1.95 -11.21
N PRO A 8 10.35 -1.25 -10.72
CA PRO A 8 9.72 -0.16 -11.46
C PRO A 8 10.75 0.91 -11.90
N PRO A 9 10.69 1.41 -13.14
CA PRO A 9 11.62 2.43 -13.64
C PRO A 9 11.71 3.66 -12.71
N ILE A 10 10.57 4.14 -12.21
CA ILE A 10 10.50 5.29 -11.30
C ILE A 10 11.24 5.07 -9.96
N ILE A 11 11.32 3.82 -9.49
CA ILE A 11 12.08 3.44 -8.28
C ILE A 11 13.59 3.41 -8.56
N ILE A 12 14.00 3.08 -9.80
CA ILE A 12 15.38 3.18 -10.24
C ILE A 12 15.78 4.66 -10.35
N GLU A 13 14.96 5.46 -11.03
CA GLU A 13 15.19 6.89 -11.28
C GLU A 13 15.34 7.70 -9.99
N SER A 14 14.57 7.34 -8.97
CA SER A 14 14.61 7.94 -7.63
C SER A 14 15.86 7.57 -6.82
N LYS A 15 16.70 6.67 -7.34
CA LYS A 15 17.88 6.09 -6.68
C LYS A 15 17.56 5.36 -5.37
N CYS A 16 16.31 4.91 -5.17
CA CYS A 16 15.89 4.24 -3.94
C CYS A 16 16.74 3.02 -3.57
N ILE A 17 17.24 2.27 -4.56
CA ILE A 17 17.97 1.02 -4.32
C ILE A 17 19.47 1.25 -4.09
N THR A 18 20.07 2.23 -4.75
CA THR A 18 21.53 2.36 -4.85
C THR A 18 22.12 3.41 -3.92
N SER A 19 21.33 4.41 -3.51
CA SER A 19 21.83 5.44 -2.60
C SER A 19 22.00 4.90 -1.18
N THR A 20 22.97 5.44 -0.47
CA THR A 20 23.18 5.19 0.97
C THR A 20 21.95 5.55 1.82
N LEU A 21 21.83 4.95 3.00
CA LEU A 21 20.80 5.26 3.97
C LEU A 21 21.27 6.43 4.85
N ASP A 22 21.08 7.67 4.38
CA ASP A 22 21.65 8.89 4.98
C ASP A 22 20.60 9.86 5.55
N TYR A 23 19.33 9.45 5.57
CA TYR A 23 18.25 10.24 6.15
C TYR A 23 18.27 10.18 7.68
N LYS A 24 17.72 11.20 8.34
CA LYS A 24 17.62 11.22 9.81
C LYS A 24 16.53 10.24 10.28
N TRP A 25 16.82 9.49 11.34
CA TRP A 25 15.83 8.61 11.97
C TRP A 25 15.96 8.74 13.49
N ASN A 26 14.94 9.32 14.13
CA ASN A 26 14.88 9.57 15.57
C ASN A 26 13.41 9.60 16.03
N ASP A 27 13.18 9.66 17.34
CA ASP A 27 11.85 9.58 17.95
C ASP A 27 10.89 10.63 17.39
N ARG A 28 11.36 11.87 17.20
CA ARG A 28 10.55 12.95 16.62
C ARG A 28 10.11 12.66 15.19
N VAL A 29 10.94 12.01 14.38
CA VAL A 29 10.55 11.57 13.04
C VAL A 29 9.53 10.46 13.12
N ILE A 30 9.75 9.48 14.01
CA ILE A 30 8.84 8.33 14.19
C ILE A 30 7.45 8.81 14.63
N GLU A 31 7.38 9.66 15.64
CA GLU A 31 6.14 10.25 16.17
C GLU A 31 5.34 10.95 15.08
N LYS A 32 5.99 11.82 14.28
CA LYS A 32 5.35 12.52 13.16
C LYS A 32 4.85 11.61 12.04
N LEU A 33 5.43 10.42 11.89
CA LEU A 33 4.99 9.47 10.89
C LEU A 33 3.82 8.63 11.42
N LEU A 34 3.83 8.28 12.71
CA LEU A 34 2.76 7.51 13.36
C LEU A 34 1.51 8.34 13.63
N ASP A 35 1.66 9.63 13.93
CA ASP A 35 0.55 10.58 14.11
C ASP A 35 0.75 11.83 13.21
N PRO A 36 0.45 11.70 11.90
CA PRO A 36 0.79 12.74 10.93
C PRO A 36 -0.28 13.84 10.79
N LEU A 37 -1.45 13.70 11.40
CA LEU A 37 -2.63 14.50 11.03
C LEU A 37 -2.51 15.97 11.41
N GLN A 38 -1.89 16.28 12.55
CA GLN A 38 -1.76 17.66 13.05
C GLN A 38 -1.11 18.65 12.08
N THR A 39 -0.37 18.18 11.07
CA THR A 39 0.34 19.04 10.11
C THR A 39 0.06 18.72 8.65
N ASN A 40 -0.83 17.77 8.33
CA ASN A 40 -1.01 17.26 6.97
C ASN A 40 -2.49 17.12 6.57
N GLU A 41 -3.36 17.97 7.13
CA GLU A 41 -4.81 17.97 6.86
C GLU A 41 -5.15 18.07 5.37
N GLU A 42 -4.43 18.90 4.59
CA GLU A 42 -4.68 19.02 3.15
C GLU A 42 -4.43 17.71 2.38
N LEU A 43 -3.39 16.97 2.78
CA LEU A 43 -3.08 15.67 2.20
C LEU A 43 -4.14 14.64 2.60
N GLU A 44 -4.57 14.64 3.85
CA GLU A 44 -5.66 13.80 4.33
C GLU A 44 -6.97 14.08 3.57
N ILE A 45 -7.37 15.35 3.44
CA ILE A 45 -8.56 15.77 2.68
C ILE A 45 -8.48 15.29 1.23
N THR A 46 -7.30 15.33 0.62
CA THR A 46 -7.12 14.86 -0.75
C THR A 46 -7.24 13.34 -0.85
N LEU A 47 -6.61 12.61 0.08
CA LEU A 47 -6.70 11.15 0.15
C LEU A 47 -8.12 10.68 0.49
N ASN A 48 -8.90 11.45 1.24
CA ASN A 48 -10.31 11.16 1.59
C ASN A 48 -11.23 11.10 0.38
N ARG A 49 -10.78 11.62 -0.78
CA ARG A 49 -11.51 11.53 -2.04
C ARG A 49 -11.34 10.18 -2.73
N LEU A 50 -10.43 9.34 -2.28
CA LEU A 50 -10.18 8.02 -2.86
C LEU A 50 -11.17 7.00 -2.31
N ASN A 51 -11.69 6.16 -3.19
CA ASN A 51 -12.47 4.99 -2.78
C ASN A 51 -11.60 3.95 -2.03
N GLN A 52 -12.21 2.90 -1.49
CA GLN A 52 -11.53 1.95 -0.60
C GLN A 52 -10.45 1.13 -1.33
N LYS A 53 -10.76 0.63 -2.54
CA LYS A 53 -9.81 -0.12 -3.37
C LYS A 53 -8.65 0.75 -3.85
N ALA A 54 -8.89 2.02 -4.17
CA ALA A 54 -7.84 2.99 -4.51
C ALA A 54 -6.91 3.26 -3.33
N SER A 55 -7.49 3.44 -2.14
CA SER A 55 -6.73 3.59 -0.90
C SER A 55 -5.84 2.37 -0.63
N LEU A 56 -6.39 1.15 -0.77
CA LEU A 56 -5.64 -0.08 -0.57
C LEU A 56 -4.55 -0.30 -1.64
N ALA A 57 -4.85 -0.01 -2.90
CA ALA A 57 -3.90 -0.12 -4.02
C ALA A 57 -2.73 0.86 -3.86
N LEU A 58 -3.01 2.09 -3.44
CA LEU A 58 -1.97 3.07 -3.13
C LEU A 58 -1.10 2.58 -1.97
N ALA A 59 -1.67 2.00 -0.92
CA ALA A 59 -0.91 1.41 0.18
C ALA A 59 0.03 0.29 -0.30
N ALA A 60 -0.45 -0.60 -1.19
CA ALA A 60 0.35 -1.67 -1.77
C ALA A 60 1.53 -1.10 -2.60
N ALA A 61 1.26 -0.10 -3.44
CA ALA A 61 2.28 0.56 -4.25
C ALA A 61 3.33 1.29 -3.37
N LEU A 62 2.90 2.00 -2.32
CA LEU A 62 3.79 2.64 -1.36
C LEU A 62 4.66 1.62 -0.61
N LEU A 63 4.10 0.47 -0.24
CA LEU A 63 4.86 -0.61 0.40
C LEU A 63 5.90 -1.21 -0.55
N GLU A 64 5.65 -1.24 -1.87
CA GLU A 64 6.68 -1.60 -2.85
C GLU A 64 7.88 -0.64 -2.84
N TRP A 65 7.66 0.66 -2.67
CA TRP A 65 8.77 1.61 -2.50
C TRP A 65 9.62 1.27 -1.28
N VAL A 66 8.98 0.94 -0.14
CA VAL A 66 9.67 0.49 1.08
C VAL A 66 10.43 -0.81 0.83
N TYR A 67 9.80 -1.80 0.20
CA TYR A 67 10.43 -3.07 -0.15
C TYR A 67 11.69 -2.85 -0.99
N TRP A 68 11.60 -2.07 -2.08
CA TRP A 68 12.75 -1.84 -2.94
C TRP A 68 13.84 -1.03 -2.25
N ARG A 69 13.49 -0.05 -1.41
CA ARG A 69 14.45 0.72 -0.62
C ARG A 69 15.29 -0.17 0.29
N PHE A 70 14.68 -1.19 0.91
CA PHE A 70 15.35 -2.00 1.92
C PHE A 70 15.70 -3.44 1.50
N LYS A 71 15.34 -3.87 0.29
CA LYS A 71 15.53 -5.25 -0.19
C LYS A 71 16.94 -5.82 0.03
N LYS A 72 17.97 -4.98 -0.11
CA LYS A 72 19.39 -5.37 0.08
C LYS A 72 19.93 -5.16 1.50
N HIS A 73 19.12 -4.60 2.40
CA HIS A 73 19.54 -4.13 3.73
C HIS A 73 18.88 -4.89 4.89
N THR A 74 17.96 -5.80 4.60
CA THR A 74 17.21 -6.54 5.61
C THR A 74 16.98 -7.98 5.15
N ILE A 75 16.71 -8.88 6.10
CA ILE A 75 16.20 -10.23 5.83
C ILE A 75 14.66 -10.28 5.84
N LEU A 76 14.01 -9.18 6.23
CA LEU A 76 12.54 -9.07 6.29
C LEU A 76 11.88 -8.85 4.91
N PHE A 77 12.65 -8.91 3.82
CA PHE A 77 12.13 -8.63 2.47
C PHE A 77 11.06 -9.64 2.04
N ASP A 78 11.17 -10.91 2.49
CA ASP A 78 10.16 -11.92 2.21
C ASP A 78 8.82 -11.59 2.89
N ASP A 79 8.84 -11.11 4.14
CA ASP A 79 7.62 -10.70 4.85
C ASP A 79 6.97 -9.48 4.18
N LEU A 80 7.76 -8.46 3.82
CA LEU A 80 7.28 -7.29 3.08
C LEU A 80 6.65 -7.69 1.75
N MET A 81 7.32 -8.55 0.98
CA MET A 81 6.84 -9.02 -0.31
C MET A 81 5.53 -9.80 -0.15
N GLN A 82 5.42 -10.70 0.84
CA GLN A 82 4.19 -11.43 1.09
C GLN A 82 3.03 -10.50 1.44
N ARG A 83 3.27 -9.45 2.23
CA ARG A 83 2.28 -8.42 2.55
C ARG A 83 1.84 -7.64 1.31
N ILE A 84 2.79 -7.20 0.48
CA ILE A 84 2.47 -6.52 -0.79
C ILE A 84 1.59 -7.42 -1.66
N GLU A 85 1.98 -8.67 -1.86
CA GLU A 85 1.21 -9.65 -2.63
C GLU A 85 -0.21 -9.84 -2.07
N SER A 86 -0.36 -9.90 -0.75
CA SER A 86 -1.66 -10.02 -0.12
C SER A 86 -2.51 -8.75 -0.23
N LEU A 87 -1.92 -7.55 -0.19
CA LEU A 87 -2.67 -6.32 -0.43
C LEU A 87 -3.23 -6.29 -1.86
N TRP A 88 -2.39 -6.64 -2.85
CA TRP A 88 -2.86 -6.79 -4.24
C TRP A 88 -3.97 -7.85 -4.34
N CYS A 89 -3.82 -9.00 -3.68
CA CYS A 89 -4.86 -10.04 -3.67
C CYS A 89 -6.18 -9.56 -3.03
N SER A 90 -6.10 -8.78 -1.94
CA SER A 90 -7.26 -8.23 -1.24
C SER A 90 -8.08 -7.25 -2.08
N ILE A 91 -7.48 -6.57 -3.07
CA ILE A 91 -8.21 -5.67 -3.99
C ILE A 91 -9.17 -6.45 -4.88
N GLU A 92 -8.83 -7.68 -5.28
CA GLU A 92 -9.76 -8.55 -6.03
C GLU A 92 -10.86 -9.07 -5.10
N ASN A 93 -10.46 -9.67 -3.97
CA ASN A 93 -11.38 -10.08 -2.91
C ASN A 93 -10.61 -10.26 -1.59
N HIS A 94 -10.95 -9.48 -0.57
CA HIS A 94 -10.32 -9.52 0.76
C HIS A 94 -10.54 -10.83 1.51
N GLU A 95 -11.56 -11.62 1.17
CA GLU A 95 -11.80 -12.95 1.74
C GLU A 95 -10.74 -13.96 1.31
N ASN A 96 -9.99 -13.69 0.23
CA ASN A 96 -8.89 -14.55 -0.23
C ASN A 96 -7.60 -14.34 0.58
N THR A 97 -7.62 -13.48 1.60
CA THR A 97 -6.44 -13.16 2.41
C THR A 97 -6.77 -13.17 3.90
N LYS A 98 -5.79 -13.54 4.71
CA LYS A 98 -5.83 -13.44 6.17
C LYS A 98 -5.46 -12.01 6.60
N PRO A 99 -5.96 -11.54 7.76
CA PRO A 99 -5.52 -10.28 8.34
C PRO A 99 -3.99 -10.18 8.40
N LEU A 100 -3.46 -8.99 8.14
CA LEU A 100 -2.03 -8.71 8.16
C LEU A 100 -1.48 -8.59 9.58
N ILE A 101 -1.64 -9.66 10.37
CA ILE A 101 -1.22 -9.72 11.76
C ILE A 101 0.24 -9.28 11.86
N PHE A 102 0.45 -8.34 12.77
CA PHE A 102 1.73 -7.77 13.10
C PHE A 102 1.72 -7.62 14.60
N ASP A 103 2.67 -8.26 15.27
CA ASP A 103 2.88 -8.11 16.70
C ASP A 103 3.65 -6.80 16.92
N PRO A 104 2.99 -5.74 17.40
CA PRO A 104 3.67 -4.48 17.67
C PRO A 104 4.63 -4.58 18.86
N ASN A 105 4.51 -5.65 19.68
CA ASN A 105 5.38 -5.95 20.81
C ASN A 105 6.61 -6.79 20.40
N LEU A 106 6.74 -7.16 19.11
CA LEU A 106 7.97 -7.75 18.60
C LEU A 106 9.14 -6.80 18.91
N LYS A 107 10.22 -7.34 19.48
CA LYS A 107 11.51 -6.72 19.82
C LYS A 107 12.22 -5.94 18.69
N TYR A 108 11.57 -5.69 17.55
CA TYR A 108 11.99 -4.70 16.58
C TYR A 108 11.52 -3.34 17.05
N LEU A 109 12.28 -2.76 17.98
CA LEU A 109 12.10 -1.36 18.30
C LEU A 109 12.20 -0.56 17.00
N ALA A 110 11.41 0.51 16.87
CA ALA A 110 11.37 1.41 15.71
C ALA A 110 12.70 2.15 15.48
N TYR A 111 13.84 1.61 15.90
CA TYR A 111 15.17 2.19 15.82
C TYR A 111 15.97 1.69 14.62
N GLY A 112 16.95 2.52 14.25
CA GLY A 112 17.87 2.27 13.16
C GLY A 112 17.28 2.54 11.78
N TYR A 113 18.16 2.92 10.86
CA TYR A 113 17.86 3.35 9.48
C TYR A 113 17.34 2.25 8.55
N VAL A 114 16.91 1.10 9.07
CA VAL A 114 16.34 0.01 8.26
C VAL A 114 15.12 -0.56 8.97
N LYS A 115 15.31 -1.06 10.19
CA LYS A 115 14.24 -1.70 10.95
C LYS A 115 13.14 -0.71 11.35
N GLY A 116 13.50 0.50 11.75
CA GLY A 116 12.53 1.55 12.12
C GLY A 116 11.55 1.90 11.00
N PRO A 117 12.02 2.31 9.82
CA PRO A 117 11.15 2.60 8.69
C PRO A 117 10.28 1.42 8.26
N ILE A 118 10.83 0.21 8.23
CA ILE A 118 10.06 -1.00 7.92
C ILE A 118 8.95 -1.19 8.96
N TRP A 119 9.27 -1.05 10.25
CA TRP A 119 8.31 -1.17 11.33
C TRP A 119 7.15 -0.16 11.19
N VAL A 120 7.46 1.12 10.91
CA VAL A 120 6.45 2.17 10.70
C VAL A 120 5.57 1.84 9.49
N ALA A 121 6.16 1.37 8.38
CA ALA A 121 5.38 0.94 7.21
C ALA A 121 4.42 -0.21 7.56
N LEU A 122 4.88 -1.19 8.32
CA LEU A 122 4.09 -2.35 8.72
C LEU A 122 2.95 -1.98 9.68
N VAL A 123 3.15 -0.98 10.56
CA VAL A 123 2.09 -0.44 11.43
C VAL A 123 0.98 0.17 10.60
N HIS A 124 1.28 1.10 9.69
CA HIS A 124 0.24 1.71 8.84
C HIS A 124 -0.46 0.67 7.96
N VAL A 125 0.29 -0.23 7.32
CA VAL A 125 -0.30 -1.27 6.45
C VAL A 125 -1.21 -2.21 7.23
N LYS A 126 -0.86 -2.57 8.47
CA LYS A 126 -1.74 -3.35 9.35
C LYS A 126 -3.04 -2.59 9.63
N MET A 127 -2.94 -1.30 9.97
CA MET A 127 -4.10 -0.48 10.29
C MET A 127 -5.01 -0.29 9.06
N ILE A 128 -4.42 -0.07 7.88
CA ILE A 128 -5.13 -0.01 6.59
C ILE A 128 -5.86 -1.33 6.32
N ASP A 129 -5.18 -2.47 6.39
CA ASP A 129 -5.81 -3.80 6.17
C ASP A 129 -6.95 -4.06 7.15
N MET A 130 -6.75 -3.74 8.44
CA MET A 130 -7.78 -3.91 9.47
C MET A 130 -9.02 -3.05 9.18
N LYS A 131 -8.83 -1.77 8.86
CA LYS A 131 -9.92 -0.83 8.56
C LYS A 131 -10.64 -1.20 7.26
N TYR A 132 -9.89 -1.61 6.23
CA TYR A 132 -10.43 -2.03 4.94
C TYR A 132 -11.35 -3.24 5.09
N ARG A 133 -10.91 -4.28 5.80
CA ARG A 133 -11.74 -5.47 6.08
C ARG A 133 -12.99 -5.18 6.90
N LYS A 134 -12.99 -4.10 7.67
CA LYS A 134 -14.15 -3.65 8.45
C LYS A 134 -15.09 -2.74 7.64
N GLY A 135 -14.74 -2.40 6.40
CA GLY A 135 -15.49 -1.41 5.62
C GLY A 135 -15.47 -0.01 6.26
N SER A 136 -14.38 0.35 6.92
CA SER A 136 -14.20 1.68 7.52
C SER A 136 -13.84 2.70 6.44
N ASP A 137 -14.54 3.82 6.40
CA ASP A 137 -14.27 4.93 5.48
C ASP A 137 -12.99 5.72 5.82
N LEU A 138 -12.51 5.65 7.07
CA LEU A 138 -11.32 6.35 7.60
C LEU A 138 -9.95 5.65 7.38
N LEU A 139 -9.66 5.18 6.16
CA LEU A 139 -8.34 4.60 5.82
C LEU A 139 -7.19 5.61 5.73
N GLN A 140 -7.53 6.87 5.53
CA GLN A 140 -6.63 7.85 4.92
C GLN A 140 -5.63 8.43 5.89
N SER A 141 -5.96 8.49 7.19
CA SER A 141 -5.01 8.87 8.24
C SER A 141 -3.75 8.00 8.22
N GLU A 142 -3.92 6.70 7.97
CA GLU A 142 -2.80 5.74 7.87
C GLU A 142 -2.03 5.89 6.57
N LEU A 143 -2.73 6.22 5.47
CA LEU A 143 -2.10 6.49 4.18
C LEU A 143 -1.21 7.72 4.25
N VAL A 144 -1.61 8.78 4.95
CA VAL A 144 -0.77 9.98 5.15
C VAL A 144 0.59 9.58 5.74
N GLY A 145 0.59 8.81 6.82
CA GLY A 145 1.82 8.35 7.48
C GLY A 145 2.71 7.52 6.54
N LEU A 146 2.10 6.63 5.75
CA LEU A 146 2.82 5.81 4.78
C LEU A 146 3.40 6.63 3.62
N VAL A 147 2.67 7.62 3.09
CA VAL A 147 3.16 8.55 2.05
C VAL A 147 4.35 9.35 2.57
N LEU A 148 4.23 9.93 3.76
CA LEU A 148 5.29 10.72 4.39
C LEU A 148 6.53 9.87 4.66
N LEU A 149 6.34 8.62 5.10
CA LEU A 149 7.43 7.68 5.31
C LEU A 149 8.18 7.40 4.02
N VAL A 150 7.47 7.04 2.95
CA VAL A 150 8.10 6.73 1.65
C VAL A 150 8.86 7.94 1.12
N ARG A 151 8.26 9.13 1.22
CA ARG A 151 8.93 10.38 0.87
C ARG A 151 10.19 10.62 1.69
N HIS A 152 10.15 10.33 2.98
CA HIS A 152 11.27 10.53 3.90
C HIS A 152 12.47 9.63 3.58
N ILE A 153 12.22 8.35 3.31
CA ILE A 153 13.27 7.35 3.00
C ILE A 153 13.77 7.42 1.55
N THR A 154 13.04 8.10 0.66
CA THR A 154 13.40 8.25 -0.74
C THR A 154 14.51 9.30 -0.92
N PRO A 155 15.65 8.95 -1.54
CA PRO A 155 16.76 9.88 -1.74
C PRO A 155 16.37 11.08 -2.63
N LYS A 156 15.83 10.81 -3.82
CA LYS A 156 15.35 11.87 -4.73
C LYS A 156 13.86 12.12 -4.51
N LYS A 157 13.55 12.92 -3.48
CA LYS A 157 12.17 13.28 -3.12
C LYS A 157 11.35 13.78 -4.30
N LYS A 158 11.90 14.61 -5.19
CA LYS A 158 11.20 15.11 -6.38
C LYS A 158 10.67 14.00 -7.30
N ALA A 159 11.40 12.90 -7.46
CA ALA A 159 10.95 11.79 -8.31
C ALA A 159 9.75 11.07 -7.67
N PHE A 160 9.81 10.86 -6.35
CA PHE A 160 8.66 10.33 -5.61
C PHE A 160 7.48 11.32 -5.61
N ASP A 161 7.73 12.61 -5.36
CA ASP A 161 6.69 13.65 -5.32
C ASP A 161 5.95 13.71 -6.67
N SER A 162 6.67 13.70 -7.80
CA SER A 162 6.06 13.66 -9.13
C SER A 162 5.26 12.38 -9.37
N TRP A 163 5.79 11.21 -9.01
CA TRP A 163 5.09 9.93 -9.13
C TRP A 163 3.80 9.90 -8.29
N PHE A 164 3.90 10.35 -7.04
CA PHE A 164 2.79 10.37 -6.10
C PHE A 164 1.70 11.32 -6.56
N MET A 165 2.06 12.55 -6.96
CA MET A 165 1.08 13.53 -7.43
C MET A 165 0.38 13.07 -8.72
N ASN A 166 1.09 12.47 -9.67
CA ASN A 166 0.48 11.91 -10.87
C ASN A 166 -0.47 10.75 -10.53
N SER A 167 -0.02 9.83 -9.66
CA SER A 167 -0.86 8.71 -9.20
C SER A 167 -2.11 9.23 -8.50
N LEU A 168 -1.97 10.22 -7.61
CA LEU A 168 -3.08 10.80 -6.87
C LEU A 168 -4.06 11.54 -7.77
N PHE A 169 -3.57 12.27 -8.78
CA PHE A 169 -4.40 12.92 -9.78
C PHE A 169 -5.24 11.91 -10.56
N GLU A 170 -4.63 10.83 -11.05
CA GLU A 170 -5.36 9.79 -11.78
C GLU A 170 -6.33 9.04 -10.86
N LEU A 171 -5.91 8.70 -9.63
CA LEU A 171 -6.77 7.99 -8.68
C LEU A 171 -8.00 8.82 -8.31
N THR A 172 -7.84 10.11 -8.03
CA THR A 172 -8.96 11.00 -7.70
C THR A 172 -9.91 11.23 -8.87
N SER A 173 -9.41 11.15 -10.12
CA SER A 173 -10.24 11.26 -11.31
C SER A 173 -10.99 9.97 -11.66
N LEU A 174 -10.37 8.81 -11.49
CA LEU A 174 -10.90 7.52 -11.95
C LEU A 174 -11.61 6.72 -10.85
N PHE A 175 -11.24 6.94 -9.59
CA PHE A 175 -11.71 6.19 -8.44
C PHE A 175 -12.16 7.10 -7.29
N PRO A 176 -13.03 8.08 -7.56
CA PRO A 176 -13.55 8.94 -6.51
C PRO A 176 -14.40 8.11 -5.53
N LEU A 177 -14.34 8.46 -4.24
CA LEU A 177 -15.31 8.01 -3.27
C LEU A 177 -16.64 8.70 -3.57
N GLU A 178 -17.65 7.94 -4.03
CA GLU A 178 -18.97 8.50 -4.33
C GLU A 178 -19.68 8.95 -3.04
N ASN A 179 -19.94 10.26 -2.94
CA ASN A 179 -20.76 10.95 -1.92
C ASN A 179 -20.52 10.61 -0.43
N HIS A 180 -19.81 11.50 0.27
CA HIS A 180 -19.82 11.65 1.74
C HIS A 180 -21.21 11.92 2.38
N GLN A 181 -22.29 11.96 1.58
CA GLN A 181 -23.62 12.41 2.04
C GLN A 181 -24.45 11.32 2.73
N THR A 182 -24.11 10.06 2.54
CA THR A 182 -24.61 9.01 3.44
C THR A 182 -23.83 9.16 4.73
N LYS A 183 -24.49 9.68 5.78
CA LYS A 183 -24.02 9.57 7.16
C LYS A 183 -23.77 8.09 7.43
N HIS A 184 -22.54 7.62 7.18
CA HIS A 184 -22.14 6.27 7.51
C HIS A 184 -22.12 6.20 9.02
N SER A 185 -23.19 5.63 9.57
CA SER A 185 -23.22 5.20 10.96
C SER A 185 -22.08 4.19 11.15
N GLU A 186 -21.34 4.30 12.25
CA GLU A 186 -20.37 3.28 12.68
C GLU A 186 -20.98 1.85 12.71
N MET A 187 -22.30 1.72 12.64
CA MET A 187 -23.05 0.46 12.64
C MET A 187 -23.24 -0.20 11.27
N THR A 188 -22.92 0.46 10.16
CA THR A 188 -23.07 -0.11 8.80
C THR A 188 -21.74 -0.06 8.04
N PRO A 189 -21.06 -1.22 7.86
CA PRO A 189 -19.85 -1.33 7.06
C PRO A 189 -20.09 -0.81 5.63
N TYR A 190 -19.12 -0.08 5.09
CA TYR A 190 -19.12 0.33 3.69
C TYR A 190 -18.89 -0.89 2.79
N ASP A 191 -19.80 -1.14 1.85
CA ASP A 191 -19.66 -2.20 0.85
C ASP A 191 -18.87 -1.70 -0.36
N PHE A 192 -17.59 -2.07 -0.42
CA PHE A 192 -16.67 -1.74 -1.51
C PHE A 192 -16.58 -2.85 -2.57
N THR A 193 -17.44 -3.87 -2.54
CA THR A 193 -17.34 -5.02 -3.46
C THR A 193 -17.53 -4.59 -4.93
N THR A 194 -18.42 -3.62 -5.16
CA THR A 194 -18.75 -3.06 -6.48
C THR A 194 -17.72 -2.07 -7.01
N GLU A 195 -16.79 -1.58 -6.16
CA GLU A 195 -15.77 -0.65 -6.60
C GLU A 195 -14.88 -1.27 -7.70
N PRO A 196 -14.43 -0.46 -8.68
CA PRO A 196 -13.48 -0.91 -9.69
C PRO A 196 -12.17 -1.40 -9.06
N VAL A 197 -11.56 -2.42 -9.67
CA VAL A 197 -10.26 -2.94 -9.20
C VAL A 197 -9.11 -2.15 -9.80
N ILE A 198 -8.01 -2.07 -9.05
CA ILE A 198 -6.79 -1.39 -9.48
C ILE A 198 -5.64 -2.40 -9.43
N CYS A 199 -4.91 -2.50 -10.53
CA CYS A 199 -3.74 -3.36 -10.66
C CYS A 199 -2.44 -2.61 -10.39
N ARG A 200 -1.36 -3.36 -10.22
CA ARG A 200 -0.02 -2.83 -9.98
C ARG A 200 0.50 -1.97 -11.13
N GLU A 201 0.18 -2.34 -12.36
CA GLU A 201 0.62 -1.69 -13.59
C GLU A 201 0.15 -0.23 -13.65
N PHE A 202 -1.01 0.07 -13.08
CA PHE A 202 -1.52 1.44 -12.94
C PHE A 202 -0.48 2.40 -12.34
N PHE A 203 0.29 1.95 -11.34
CA PHE A 203 1.26 2.80 -10.64
C PHE A 203 2.65 2.82 -11.26
N PHE A 204 3.02 1.77 -11.99
CA PHE A 204 4.42 1.49 -12.33
C PHE A 204 4.69 1.30 -13.81
N ASN A 205 3.66 1.17 -14.64
CA ASN A 205 3.77 1.11 -16.09
C ASN A 205 3.24 2.41 -16.71
N PRO A 206 4.11 3.31 -17.18
CA PRO A 206 3.69 4.61 -17.73
C PRO A 206 2.86 4.50 -19.02
N ASN A 207 2.85 3.32 -19.66
CA ASN A 207 2.05 3.06 -20.85
C ASN A 207 0.73 2.34 -20.53
N PHE A 208 0.46 2.05 -19.25
CA PHE A 208 -0.78 1.39 -18.86
C PHE A 208 -1.97 2.34 -19.06
N LYS A 209 -2.98 1.87 -19.79
CA LYS A 209 -4.24 2.58 -19.96
C LYS A 209 -5.31 1.87 -19.16
N TYR A 210 -5.87 2.57 -18.19
CA TYR A 210 -6.90 1.99 -17.35
C TYR A 210 -8.19 1.70 -18.15
N SER A 211 -8.68 0.49 -17.97
CA SER A 211 -10.06 0.08 -18.14
C SER A 211 -10.33 -0.99 -17.07
N ASP A 212 -11.59 -1.18 -16.66
CA ASP A 212 -11.92 -2.21 -15.68
C ASP A 212 -11.45 -3.61 -16.15
N ALA A 213 -11.62 -3.92 -17.44
CA ALA A 213 -11.18 -5.18 -18.03
C ALA A 213 -9.65 -5.36 -18.00
N THR A 214 -8.87 -4.35 -18.41
CA THR A 214 -7.40 -4.43 -18.41
C THR A 214 -6.85 -4.51 -16.99
N SER A 215 -7.45 -3.77 -16.06
CA SER A 215 -7.07 -3.80 -14.65
C SER A 215 -7.35 -5.16 -14.00
N ARG A 216 -8.54 -5.74 -14.22
CA ARG A 216 -8.88 -7.10 -13.74
C ARG A 216 -7.95 -8.16 -14.31
N LEU A 217 -7.66 -8.09 -15.60
CA LEU A 217 -6.76 -9.04 -16.26
C LEU A 217 -5.37 -9.00 -15.62
N ALA A 218 -4.76 -7.81 -15.52
CA ALA A 218 -3.44 -7.62 -14.95
C ALA A 218 -3.39 -8.03 -13.47
N LEU A 219 -4.42 -7.68 -12.69
CA LEU A 219 -4.53 -8.07 -11.29
C LEU A 219 -4.62 -9.60 -11.12
N ARG A 220 -5.41 -10.28 -11.94
CA ARG A 220 -5.52 -11.75 -11.92
C ARG A 220 -4.23 -12.43 -12.34
N GLU A 221 -3.56 -11.89 -13.34
CA GLU A 221 -2.23 -12.39 -13.76
C GLU A 221 -1.23 -12.25 -12.61
N PHE A 222 -1.20 -11.10 -11.94
CA PHE A 222 -0.40 -10.90 -10.73
C PHE A 222 -0.76 -11.94 -9.66
N ILE A 223 -2.04 -12.10 -9.31
CA ILE A 223 -2.49 -13.02 -8.26
C ILE A 223 -2.13 -14.48 -8.61
N SER A 224 -2.28 -14.89 -9.87
CA SER A 224 -1.94 -16.25 -10.32
C SER A 224 -0.47 -16.63 -10.16
N ASN A 225 0.41 -15.62 -10.06
CA ASN A 225 1.84 -15.78 -9.92
C ASN A 225 2.33 -15.73 -8.44
N ILE A 226 1.41 -15.53 -7.48
CA ILE A 226 1.70 -15.57 -6.04
C ILE A 226 2.00 -17.02 -5.63
N ASP A 227 3.07 -17.21 -4.87
CA ASP A 227 3.39 -18.51 -4.26
C ASP A 227 2.53 -18.71 -3.01
N LEU A 228 1.34 -19.30 -3.18
CA LEU A 228 0.36 -19.49 -2.10
C LEU A 228 0.82 -20.47 -1.00
N ILE A 229 1.87 -21.26 -1.26
CA ILE A 229 2.48 -22.13 -0.25
C ILE A 229 3.37 -21.30 0.68
N LYS A 230 4.11 -20.33 0.13
CA LYS A 230 5.01 -19.48 0.91
C LYS A 230 4.32 -18.27 1.52
N ASN A 231 3.34 -17.69 0.84
CA ASN A 231 2.67 -16.48 1.30
C ASN A 231 1.68 -16.81 2.41
N LYS A 232 2.06 -16.52 3.65
CA LYS A 232 1.24 -16.87 4.84
C LYS A 232 -0.06 -16.07 4.95
N PHE A 233 -0.18 -14.96 4.22
CA PHE A 233 -1.33 -14.07 4.25
C PHE A 233 -2.33 -14.36 3.13
N CYS A 234 -1.91 -14.92 1.99
CA CYS A 234 -2.85 -15.35 0.97
C CYS A 234 -3.42 -16.73 1.32
N LEU A 235 -4.72 -16.92 1.06
CA LEU A 235 -5.36 -18.23 1.13
C LEU A 235 -5.18 -18.92 -0.22
N ALA A 236 -4.77 -20.18 -0.21
CA ALA A 236 -5.03 -21.05 -1.35
C ALA A 236 -6.54 -21.00 -1.60
N LYS A 237 -6.96 -20.59 -2.80
CA LYS A 237 -8.39 -20.53 -3.16
C LYS A 237 -9.08 -21.77 -2.60
N LYS A 238 -10.11 -21.58 -1.76
CA LYS A 238 -11.22 -22.55 -1.78
C LYS A 238 -11.64 -22.57 -3.24
N GLU A 239 -11.60 -23.75 -3.86
CA GLU A 239 -12.01 -23.95 -5.24
C GLU A 239 -13.20 -23.03 -5.55
N LEU A 240 -13.06 -22.22 -6.60
CA LEU A 240 -14.16 -21.45 -7.14
C LEU A 240 -15.28 -22.47 -7.38
N ALA A 241 -16.26 -22.52 -6.48
CA ALA A 241 -17.51 -23.18 -6.75
C ALA A 241 -18.14 -22.38 -7.88
N THR A 242 -17.90 -22.86 -9.11
CA THR A 242 -18.76 -22.59 -10.24
C THR A 242 -20.17 -22.95 -9.83
N ALA A 243 -21.03 -21.94 -9.66
CA ALA A 243 -22.46 -22.05 -9.69
C ALA A 243 -22.99 -20.91 -10.56
#